data_AF-A0A521U6E4-F1
#
_entry.id   AF-A0A521U6E4-F1
#
_cell.length_a   1.000
_cell.length_b   1.000
_cell.length_c   1.000
_cell.angle_alpha   90.00
_cell.angle_beta   90.00
_cell.angle_gamma   90.00
#
_symmetry.space_group_name_H-M   'P 1'
#
loop_
_entity.id
_entity.type
_entity.pdbx_description
1 polymer ?
#
loop_
_entity_poly.entity_id
_entity_poly.type
_entity_poly.pdbx_seq_one_letter_code
_entity_poly.pdbx_strand_id
1 'polypeptide(L)'
;MNATHQNREVWDVVRWRLATRAESHGVRIPRGGVPHPRDAGARPTSTWPVGQLADYALDSPTGDAPLVIREFRDEWEVFIDGAQFVNDVAAEAEANPTGAMYLGAAMLGGAIGSSLTNKREGALLGAGLGMLLAALLDSSTPEPRERKR
;
A
#
# COMPACT_ATOMS: atom_id res chain seq x y z
N MET A 1 2.16 -26.60 23.91
CA MET A 1 1.76 -25.34 23.25
C MET A 1 2.62 -25.18 21.99
N ASN A 2 2.03 -24.84 20.85
CA ASN A 2 2.77 -24.70 19.59
C ASN A 2 3.52 -23.35 19.58
N ALA A 3 4.85 -23.37 19.52
CA ALA A 3 5.69 -22.17 19.52
C ALA A 3 5.30 -21.17 18.42
N THR A 4 4.84 -21.66 17.27
CA THR A 4 4.35 -20.81 16.18
C THR A 4 3.11 -20.01 16.57
N HIS A 5 2.19 -20.59 17.35
CA HIS A 5 0.99 -19.89 17.82
C HIS A 5 1.35 -18.76 18.78
N GLN A 6 2.23 -19.05 19.74
CA GLN A 6 2.71 -18.04 20.69
C GLN A 6 3.45 -16.91 19.99
N ASN A 7 4.31 -17.23 19.01
CA ASN A 7 5.02 -16.20 18.24
C ASN A 7 4.05 -15.36 17.40
N ARG A 8 2.99 -15.97 16.86
CA ARG A 8 1.95 -15.28 16.11
C ARG A 8 1.16 -14.31 16.99
N GLU A 9 0.80 -14.69 18.21
CA GLU A 9 0.11 -13.80 19.16
C GLU A 9 0.90 -12.51 19.42
N VAL A 10 2.24 -12.58 19.48
CA VAL A 10 3.09 -11.39 19.64
C VAL A 10 2.95 -10.44 18.45
N TRP A 11 2.94 -10.97 17.23
CA TRP A 11 2.76 -10.17 16.02
C TRP A 11 1.31 -9.65 15.86
N ASP A 12 0.32 -10.38 16.35
CA ASP A 12 -1.07 -9.91 16.38
C ASP A 12 -1.23 -8.70 17.32
N VAL A 13 -0.50 -8.65 18.44
CA VAL A 13 -0.44 -7.46 19.30
C VAL A 13 0.19 -6.27 18.57
N VAL A 14 1.25 -6.49 17.78
CA VAL A 14 1.86 -5.43 16.95
C VAL A 14 0.86 -4.90 15.93
N ARG A 15 0.17 -5.80 15.22
CA ARG A 15 -0.91 -5.46 14.27
C ARG A 15 -2.00 -4.62 14.93
N TRP A 16 -2.49 -5.04 16.10
CA TRP A 16 -3.53 -4.32 16.83
C TRP A 16 -3.08 -2.90 17.22
N ARG A 17 -1.82 -2.73 17.67
CA ARG A 17 -1.26 -1.41 17.97
C ARG A 17 -1.21 -0.50 16.75
N LEU A 18 -0.76 -1.02 15.61
CA LEU A 18 -0.73 -0.28 14.34
C LEU A 18 -2.13 0.16 13.90
N ALA A 19 -3.11 -0.76 13.95
CA ALA A 19 -4.49 -0.47 13.59
C ALA A 19 -5.14 0.61 14.49
N THR A 20 -4.77 0.65 15.77
CA THR A 20 -5.40 1.55 16.75
C THR A 20 -4.76 2.95 16.76
N ARG A 21 -3.47 3.07 16.47
CA ARG A 21 -2.75 4.35 16.60
C ARG A 21 -2.79 5.25 15.37
N ALA A 22 -3.44 4.82 14.28
CA ALA A 22 -3.43 5.51 12.99
C ALA A 22 -2.00 5.88 12.54
N GLU A 23 -1.00 5.08 12.92
CA GLU A 23 0.39 5.25 12.48
C GLU A 23 0.49 4.79 11.03
N SER A 24 0.18 5.70 10.10
CA SER A 24 0.23 5.44 8.66
C SER A 24 1.62 4.98 8.22
N HIS A 25 2.69 5.52 8.79
CA HIS A 25 4.07 5.25 8.36
C HIS A 25 4.68 3.94 8.89
N GLY A 26 3.94 3.15 9.67
CA GLY A 26 4.46 1.95 10.31
C GLY A 26 5.26 2.22 11.58
N VAL A 27 5.67 1.15 12.25
CA VAL A 27 6.38 1.19 13.54
C VAL A 27 7.73 0.48 13.43
N ARG A 28 8.74 1.04 14.11
CA ARG A 28 10.05 0.41 14.26
C ARG A 28 10.16 -0.33 15.58
N ILE A 29 10.59 -1.59 15.52
CA ILE A 29 10.68 -2.49 16.68
C ILE A 29 12.10 -3.05 16.76
N PRO A 30 12.82 -2.89 17.88
CA PRO A 30 14.12 -3.52 18.07
C PRO A 30 14.04 -5.04 17.92
N ARG A 31 15.03 -5.66 17.26
CA ARG A 31 15.01 -7.10 16.95
C ARG A 31 14.84 -8.02 18.15
N GLY A 32 15.42 -7.64 19.30
CA GLY A 32 15.31 -8.42 20.53
C GLY A 32 13.95 -8.35 21.24
N GLY A 33 13.02 -7.51 20.76
CA GLY A 33 11.72 -7.29 21.40
C GLY A 33 10.59 -8.20 20.89
N VAL A 34 10.77 -8.89 19.76
CA VAL A 34 9.75 -9.73 19.11
C VAL A 34 10.38 -10.97 18.48
N PRO A 35 9.67 -12.10 18.37
CA PRO A 35 10.18 -13.30 17.72
C PRO A 35 10.37 -13.06 16.21
N HIS A 36 11.22 -13.87 15.58
CA HIS A 36 11.46 -13.75 14.14
C HIS A 36 10.16 -13.99 13.34
N PRO A 37 9.85 -13.22 12.28
CA PRO A 37 8.58 -13.33 11.54
C PRO A 37 8.29 -14.74 11.00
N ARG A 38 9.33 -15.44 10.50
CA ARG A 38 9.21 -16.82 10.02
C ARG A 38 8.70 -17.79 11.09
N ASP A 39 9.08 -17.58 12.35
CA ASP A 39 8.66 -18.45 13.45
C ASP A 39 7.18 -18.26 13.79
N ALA A 40 6.57 -17.15 13.35
CA ALA A 40 5.14 -16.88 13.42
C ALA A 40 4.38 -17.31 12.14
N GLY A 41 5.07 -17.94 11.18
CA GLY A 41 4.49 -18.37 9.92
C GLY A 41 4.42 -17.28 8.84
N ALA A 42 5.18 -16.18 8.98
CA ALA A 42 5.27 -15.18 7.92
C ALA A 42 6.00 -15.76 6.69
N ARG A 43 5.49 -15.44 5.51
CA ARG A 43 6.08 -15.85 4.23
C ARG A 43 7.06 -14.77 3.73
N PRO A 44 8.22 -15.16 3.17
CA PRO A 44 9.12 -14.18 2.56
C PRO A 44 8.46 -13.53 1.34
N THR A 45 8.71 -12.24 1.16
CA THR A 45 8.29 -11.48 -0.03
C THR A 45 9.51 -10.88 -0.72
N SER A 46 9.34 -10.48 -1.98
CA SER A 46 10.40 -9.81 -2.74
C SER A 46 9.95 -8.40 -3.06
N THR A 47 10.49 -7.41 -2.35
CA THR A 47 10.43 -6.00 -2.76
C THR A 47 11.84 -5.52 -3.11
N TRP A 48 11.94 -4.35 -3.75
CA TRP A 48 13.24 -3.77 -4.05
C TRP A 48 13.96 -3.38 -2.75
N PRO A 49 15.20 -3.85 -2.53
CA PRO A 49 15.93 -3.52 -1.32
C PRO A 49 16.34 -2.04 -1.33
N VAL A 50 15.93 -1.31 -0.31
CA VAL A 50 16.30 0.07 0.02
C VAL A 50 17.12 0.15 1.31
N GLY A 51 17.75 -0.96 1.70
CA GLY A 51 18.54 -1.10 2.93
C GLY A 51 18.06 -2.21 3.87
N GLN A 52 16.89 -2.81 3.59
CA GLN A 52 16.45 -4.01 4.29
C GLN A 52 17.20 -5.26 3.81
N LEU A 53 17.30 -6.25 4.69
CA LEU A 53 17.91 -7.56 4.48
C LEU A 53 16.90 -8.59 3.93
N ALA A 54 15.62 -8.46 4.33
CA ALA A 54 14.53 -9.32 3.89
C ALA A 54 13.18 -8.64 4.12
N ASP A 55 12.15 -9.12 3.42
CA ASP A 55 10.76 -8.73 3.65
C ASP A 55 9.92 -9.97 3.95
N TYR A 56 8.94 -9.80 4.83
CA TYR A 56 7.98 -10.83 5.19
C TYR A 56 6.56 -10.28 5.16
N ALA A 57 5.62 -11.15 4.81
CA ALA A 57 4.19 -10.90 4.95
C ALA A 57 3.58 -11.91 5.91
N LEU A 58 2.83 -11.43 6.90
CA LEU A 58 2.05 -12.24 7.82
C LEU A 58 0.56 -11.99 7.56
N ASP A 59 -0.10 -12.96 6.95
CA ASP A 59 -1.51 -12.86 6.57
C ASP A 59 -2.42 -12.79 7.81
N SER A 60 -3.47 -11.97 7.74
CA SER A 60 -4.45 -11.84 8.82
C SER A 60 -5.40 -13.04 8.85
N PRO A 61 -5.76 -13.59 10.02
CA PRO A 61 -6.75 -14.68 10.10
C PRO A 61 -8.15 -14.26 9.64
N THR A 62 -8.46 -12.96 9.66
CA THR A 62 -9.75 -12.37 9.29
C THR A 62 -9.84 -11.97 7.81
N GLY A 63 -8.79 -12.18 7.02
CA GLY A 63 -8.73 -11.74 5.62
C GLY A 63 -8.39 -10.25 5.45
N ASP A 64 -8.09 -9.54 6.54
CA ASP A 64 -7.53 -8.18 6.47
C ASP A 64 -6.19 -8.16 5.74
N ALA A 65 -5.77 -6.96 5.33
CA ALA A 65 -4.49 -6.77 4.69
C ALA A 65 -3.32 -7.38 5.49
N PRO A 66 -2.32 -7.97 4.81
CA PRO A 66 -1.19 -8.62 5.48
C PRO A 66 -0.36 -7.60 6.27
N LEU A 67 0.24 -8.06 7.36
CA LEU A 67 1.24 -7.30 8.10
C LEU A 67 2.57 -7.48 7.36
N VAL A 68 3.11 -6.40 6.83
CA VAL A 68 4.41 -6.38 6.17
C VAL A 68 5.47 -6.06 7.20
N ILE A 69 6.52 -6.87 7.20
CA ILE A 69 7.64 -6.77 8.14
C ILE A 69 8.93 -6.71 7.33
N ARG A 70 9.59 -5.56 7.34
CA ARG A 70 10.91 -5.38 6.74
C ARG A 70 11.98 -5.61 7.79
N GLU A 71 12.98 -6.37 7.40
CA GLU A 71 14.10 -6.76 8.24
C GLU A 71 15.27 -5.79 8.02
N PHE A 72 15.62 -4.97 9.00
CA PHE A 72 16.87 -4.19 9.00
C PHE A 72 17.89 -4.82 9.95
N ARG A 73 19.13 -4.31 9.97
CA ARG A 73 20.22 -4.87 10.78
C ARG A 73 19.85 -5.05 12.26
N ASP A 74 19.26 -4.03 12.88
CA ASP A 74 19.02 -3.98 14.33
C ASP A 74 17.53 -3.85 14.70
N GLU A 75 16.67 -3.62 13.71
CA GLU A 75 15.24 -3.37 13.90
C GLU A 75 14.37 -4.02 12.82
N TRP A 76 13.09 -4.13 13.13
CA TRP A 76 12.01 -4.45 12.22
C TRP A 76 11.22 -3.18 11.91
N GLU A 77 10.92 -2.93 10.64
CA GLU A 77 9.93 -1.93 10.25
C GLU A 77 8.64 -2.66 9.87
N VAL A 78 7.52 -2.24 10.45
CA VAL A 78 6.26 -3.01 10.39
C VAL A 78 5.11 -2.10 10.01
N PHE A 79 4.33 -2.50 9.01
CA PHE A 79 3.16 -1.76 8.55
C PHE A 79 2.10 -2.71 7.98
N ILE A 80 0.86 -2.23 7.82
CA ILE A 80 -0.23 -2.99 7.22
C ILE A 80 -0.28 -2.64 5.73
N ASP A 81 -0.14 -3.64 4.86
CA ASP A 81 -0.12 -3.45 3.40
C ASP A 81 -1.42 -2.76 2.93
N GLY A 82 -1.33 -1.84 1.97
CA GLY A 82 -2.49 -1.10 1.45
C GLY A 82 -2.99 0.08 2.29
N ALA A 83 -2.80 0.12 3.61
CA ALA A 83 -3.16 1.30 4.41
C ALA A 83 -2.27 2.51 4.06
N GLN A 84 -0.99 2.27 3.79
CA GLN A 84 -0.07 3.31 3.31
C GLN A 84 -0.43 3.77 1.91
N PHE A 85 -0.60 2.85 0.96
CA PHE A 85 -0.92 3.23 -0.41
C PHE A 85 -2.22 4.03 -0.49
N VAL A 86 -3.29 3.60 0.18
CA VAL A 86 -4.56 4.35 0.14
C VAL A 86 -4.45 5.69 0.85
N ASN A 87 -3.75 5.78 1.99
CA ASN A 87 -3.56 7.06 2.69
C ASN A 87 -2.62 8.02 1.95
N ASP A 88 -1.54 7.52 1.36
CA ASP A 88 -0.61 8.32 0.55
C ASP A 88 -1.31 8.80 -0.72
N VAL A 89 -2.11 7.94 -1.36
CA VAL A 89 -2.95 8.32 -2.50
C VAL A 89 -4.01 9.33 -2.09
N ALA A 90 -4.64 9.17 -0.92
CA ALA A 90 -5.63 10.13 -0.43
C ALA A 90 -5.00 11.49 -0.08
N ALA A 91 -3.85 11.50 0.61
CA ALA A 91 -3.13 12.71 0.97
C ALA A 91 -2.58 13.43 -0.27
N GLU A 92 -2.03 12.69 -1.23
CA GLU A 92 -1.62 13.25 -2.53
C GLU A 92 -2.82 13.75 -3.32
N ALA A 93 -3.97 13.06 -3.23
CA ALA A 93 -5.20 13.50 -3.87
C ALA A 93 -5.75 14.81 -3.28
N GLU A 94 -5.63 14.98 -1.97
CA GLU A 94 -5.99 16.23 -1.28
C GLU A 94 -5.01 17.36 -1.63
N ALA A 95 -3.70 17.07 -1.70
CA ALA A 95 -2.67 18.05 -2.05
C ALA A 95 -2.69 18.43 -3.55
N ASN A 96 -3.10 17.50 -4.41
CA ASN A 96 -3.11 17.65 -5.85
C ASN A 96 -4.37 16.99 -6.47
N PRO A 97 -5.51 17.70 -6.47
CA PRO A 97 -6.77 17.18 -7.00
C PRO A 97 -6.68 16.75 -8.47
N THR A 98 -5.86 17.48 -9.24
CA THR A 98 -5.58 17.16 -10.64
C THR A 98 -4.82 15.84 -10.76
N GLY A 99 -3.75 15.66 -9.98
CA GLY A 99 -3.02 14.39 -9.88
C GLY A 99 -3.90 13.21 -9.43
N ALA A 100 -4.80 13.45 -8.48
CA ALA A 100 -5.81 12.48 -8.03
C ALA A 100 -6.70 11.99 -9.18
N MET A 101 -7.17 12.92 -10.01
CA MET A 101 -8.03 12.62 -11.15
C MET A 101 -7.31 11.73 -12.16
N TYR A 102 -6.05 12.03 -12.47
CA TYR A 102 -5.23 11.21 -13.36
C TYR A 102 -4.99 9.81 -12.81
N LEU A 103 -4.62 9.70 -11.52
CA LEU A 103 -4.38 8.41 -10.87
C LEU A 103 -5.66 7.57 -10.79
N GLY A 104 -6.77 8.19 -10.40
CA GLY A 104 -8.09 7.54 -10.34
C GLY A 104 -8.53 7.05 -11.70
N ALA A 105 -8.35 7.87 -12.75
CA ALA A 105 -8.65 7.46 -14.12
C ALA A 105 -7.74 6.32 -14.60
N ALA A 106 -6.44 6.33 -14.24
CA ALA A 106 -5.52 5.24 -14.53
C ALA A 106 -5.96 3.93 -13.85
N MET A 107 -6.31 3.97 -12.56
CA MET A 107 -6.76 2.80 -11.82
C MET A 107 -8.09 2.24 -12.38
N LEU A 108 -9.06 3.12 -12.65
CA LEU A 108 -10.34 2.73 -13.24
C LEU A 108 -10.16 2.13 -14.63
N GLY A 109 -9.37 2.79 -15.48
CA GLY A 109 -9.05 2.30 -16.81
C GLY A 109 -8.36 0.94 -16.75
N GLY A 110 -7.39 0.76 -15.85
CA GLY A 110 -6.69 -0.50 -15.65
C GLY A 110 -7.59 -1.63 -15.16
N ALA A 111 -8.52 -1.34 -14.23
CA ALA A 111 -9.52 -2.30 -13.77
C ALA A 111 -10.41 -2.77 -14.94
N ILE A 112 -10.97 -1.84 -15.72
CA ILE A 112 -11.80 -2.14 -16.89
C ILE A 112 -11.01 -2.95 -17.94
N GLY A 113 -9.80 -2.50 -18.26
CA GLY A 113 -8.95 -3.17 -19.24
C GLY A 113 -8.52 -4.58 -18.82
N SER A 114 -8.26 -4.79 -17.53
CA SER A 114 -7.98 -6.12 -16.98
C SER A 114 -9.19 -7.05 -17.08
N SER A 115 -10.40 -6.53 -16.78
CA SER A 115 -11.65 -7.30 -16.82
C SER A 115 -12.05 -7.71 -18.24
N LEU A 116 -11.80 -6.87 -19.24
CA LEU A 116 -12.13 -7.17 -20.63
C LEU A 116 -11.19 -8.19 -21.27
N THR A 117 -9.92 -8.20 -20.85
CA THR A 117 -8.88 -9.00 -21.51
C THR A 117 -8.47 -10.23 -20.73
N ASN A 118 -8.76 -10.30 -19.42
CA ASN A 118 -8.21 -11.27 -18.47
C ASN A 118 -6.66 -11.36 -18.52
N LYS A 119 -5.99 -10.31 -19.00
CA LYS A 119 -4.53 -10.24 -19.14
C LYS A 119 -3.97 -9.00 -18.49
N ARG A 120 -2.73 -9.09 -17.98
CA ARG A 120 -1.99 -7.94 -17.42
C ARG A 120 -1.78 -6.83 -18.45
N GLU A 121 -1.63 -7.21 -19.72
CA GLU A 121 -1.46 -6.26 -20.84
C GLU A 121 -2.68 -5.33 -20.97
N GLY A 122 -3.89 -5.86 -20.78
CA GLY A 122 -5.10 -5.02 -20.81
C GLY A 122 -5.20 -4.08 -19.62
N ALA A 123 -4.63 -4.43 -18.46
CA ALA A 123 -4.56 -3.51 -17.32
C ALA A 123 -3.69 -2.28 -17.66
N LEU A 124 -2.53 -2.48 -18.29
CA LEU A 124 -1.63 -1.39 -18.67
C LEU A 124 -2.24 -0.49 -19.76
N LEU A 125 -2.84 -1.11 -20.79
CA LEU A 125 -3.52 -0.37 -21.86
C LEU A 125 -4.72 0.42 -21.32
N GLY A 126 -5.52 -0.22 -20.47
CA GLY A 126 -6.65 0.42 -19.81
C GLY A 126 -6.22 1.62 -18.97
N ALA A 127 -5.15 1.47 -18.17
CA ALA A 127 -4.62 2.55 -17.35
C ALA A 127 -4.11 3.73 -18.20
N GLY A 128 -3.41 3.44 -19.30
CA GLY A 128 -2.97 4.45 -20.26
C GLY A 128 -4.14 5.23 -20.88
N LEU A 129 -5.19 4.53 -21.31
CA LEU A 129 -6.41 5.15 -21.86
C LEU A 129 -7.14 5.99 -20.81
N GLY A 130 -7.20 5.52 -19.57
CA GLY A 130 -7.76 6.27 -18.45
C GLY A 130 -7.05 7.59 -18.23
N MET A 131 -5.72 7.60 -18.17
CA MET A 131 -4.93 8.83 -18.05
C MET A 131 -5.14 9.79 -19.23
N LEU A 132 -5.21 9.26 -20.46
CA LEU A 132 -5.43 10.08 -21.65
C LEU A 132 -6.81 10.77 -21.62
N LEU A 133 -7.85 10.05 -21.19
CA LEU A 133 -9.18 10.63 -21.03
C LEU A 133 -9.21 11.71 -19.96
N ALA A 134 -8.55 11.48 -18.82
CA ALA A 134 -8.40 12.51 -17.79
C ALA A 134 -7.71 13.77 -18.34
N ALA A 135 -6.67 13.62 -19.17
CA ALA A 135 -5.97 14.75 -19.78
C ALA A 135 -6.87 15.56 -20.72
N LEU A 136 -7.70 14.86 -21.51
CA LEU A 136 -8.64 15.50 -22.40
C LEU A 136 -9.72 16.27 -21.63
N LEU A 137 -10.24 15.69 -20.55
CA LEU A 137 -11.22 16.35 -19.69
C LEU A 137 -10.63 17.59 -19.01
N ASP A 138 -9.41 17.48 -18.48
CA ASP A 138 -8.69 18.59 -17.85
C ASP A 138 -8.46 19.75 -18.83
N SER A 139 -8.12 19.44 -20.09
CA SER A 139 -7.93 20.44 -21.16
C SER A 139 -9.21 21.15 -21.57
N SER A 140 -10.38 20.56 -21.29
CA SER A 140 -11.69 21.10 -21.67
C SER A 140 -12.30 22.03 -20.62
N THR A 141 -11.72 22.07 -19.41
CA THR A 141 -12.18 22.93 -18.32
C THR A 141 -11.79 24.39 -18.61
N PRO A 142 -12.75 25.30 -18.84
CA PRO A 142 -12.44 26.68 -19.19
C PRO A 142 -11.77 27.40 -18.00
N GLU A 143 -10.65 28.09 -18.25
CA GLU A 143 -9.99 28.89 -17.21
C GLU A 143 -10.97 29.92 -16.62
N PRO A 144 -11.02 30.07 -15.29
CA PRO A 144 -11.82 31.11 -14.66
C PRO A 144 -11.27 32.46 -15.11
N ARG A 145 -12.03 33.16 -15.96
CA ARG A 145 -11.70 34.52 -16.43
C ARG A 145 -11.39 35.39 -15.21
N GLU A 146 -10.12 35.77 -15.06
CA GLU A 146 -9.69 36.70 -14.02
C GLU A 146 -10.57 37.96 -14.10
N ARG A 147 -11.41 38.15 -13.07
CA ARG A 147 -12.11 39.42 -12.89
C ARG A 147 -11.07 40.44 -12.44
N LYS A 148 -10.49 41.17 -13.40
CA LYS A 148 -9.79 42.43 -13.13
C LYS A 148 -10.75 43.34 -12.35
N ARG A 149 -10.37 43.65 -11.10
CA ARG A 149 -10.98 44.73 -10.31
C ARG A 149 -10.22 46.02 -10.53
#